data_AF-A0A0J7KQ63-F1
#
_entry.id   AF-A0A0J7KQ63-F1
#
_cell.length_a   1.000
_cell.length_b   1.000
_cell.length_c   1.000
_cell.angle_alpha   90.00
_cell.angle_beta   90.00
_cell.angle_gamma   90.00
#
_symmetry.space_group_name_H-M   'P 1'
#
loop_
_entity.id
_entity.type
_entity.pdbx_description
1 polymer ?
#
loop_
_entity_poly.entity_id
_entity_poly.type
_entity_poly.pdbx_seq_one_letter_code
_entity_poly.pdbx_strand_id
1 'polypeptide(L)'
;MQISFVGFQPVQSSEHMLALGVFGLCQIHALVDYLRNKLSQKDFEILFRALLIVVVTTSCTVGGILTITVSEHQPTSWSSFYFDLQILVFLFPSGLYFCFSKLTDSNIFLILYGVTSLYFAGVMVRLMLVLAPVMCILGGIGASSLLVTYMKQVESGKVVDKKAKKFENNYVLRSEIATFFIILMCVLFFSYTLHCTWVTAEAYSSPSIVLSARSPDGGRMIFDDFREAYYWLRMNTPENAKVMSWWDYGYQITAMANRTILVDNNTWNNTHISRVGQAMASSEEKAYEIMRELDVNYVLVIFGGLTGYSSDDINKFLWMVRIGGSTEKGKSITEWDYYNSAGEFRVDKDGSPILLNCLMYKMCYYRFGQVFTEGGKPSGYDRVRNMEIGNKDFELNTLEEAYTTEHWLVRIYKVKDLRNRGA
;
A
#
# COMPACT_ATOMS: atom_id res chain seq x y z
N MET A 1 -1.57 15.56 -22.94
CA MET A 1 -0.91 16.83 -22.57
C MET A 1 -1.88 17.93 -22.12
N GLN A 2 -3.20 17.75 -22.23
CA GLN A 2 -4.20 18.74 -21.78
C GLN A 2 -4.43 18.73 -20.25
N ILE A 3 -4.14 17.61 -19.58
CA ILE A 3 -4.20 17.52 -18.12
C ILE A 3 -2.98 18.23 -17.53
N SER A 4 -3.20 19.30 -16.76
CA SER A 4 -2.15 20.18 -16.22
C SER A 4 -1.11 19.44 -15.38
N PHE A 5 -1.53 18.42 -14.60
CA PHE A 5 -0.62 17.60 -13.80
C PHE A 5 0.36 16.78 -14.67
N VAL A 6 -0.12 16.28 -15.82
CA VAL A 6 0.69 15.47 -16.75
C VAL A 6 1.56 16.36 -17.63
N GLY A 7 1.05 17.51 -18.06
CA GLY A 7 1.77 18.48 -18.89
C GLY A 7 2.44 17.83 -20.10
N PHE A 8 3.78 17.96 -20.17
CA PHE A 8 4.63 17.43 -21.24
C PHE A 8 5.38 16.15 -20.89
N GLN A 9 5.07 15.51 -19.75
CA GLN A 9 5.67 14.23 -19.37
C GLN A 9 5.59 13.15 -20.48
N PRO A 10 4.51 13.03 -21.28
CA PRO A 10 4.44 12.03 -22.35
C PRO A 10 5.50 12.17 -23.45
N VAL A 11 6.16 13.33 -23.54
CA VAL A 11 7.24 13.58 -24.52
C VAL A 11 8.62 13.63 -23.85
N GLN A 12 8.69 14.04 -22.58
CA GLN A 12 9.95 14.24 -21.87
C GLN A 12 10.39 13.04 -21.02
N SER A 13 9.45 12.23 -20.54
CA SER A 13 9.74 11.08 -19.68
C SER A 13 10.10 9.83 -20.50
N SER A 14 10.96 8.98 -19.92
CA SER A 14 11.34 7.69 -20.51
C SER A 14 10.20 6.67 -20.54
N GLU A 15 9.21 6.79 -19.66
CA GLU A 15 8.09 5.85 -19.52
C GLU A 15 7.23 5.75 -20.78
N HIS A 16 7.09 6.85 -21.52
CA HIS A 16 6.24 6.95 -22.71
C HIS A 16 7.01 6.66 -24.01
N MET A 17 8.34 6.51 -23.93
CA MET A 17 9.20 6.35 -25.11
C MET A 17 8.94 5.05 -25.86
N LEU A 18 8.52 3.98 -25.18
CA LEU A 18 8.15 2.73 -25.83
C LEU A 18 6.96 2.91 -26.79
N ALA A 19 5.96 3.70 -26.42
CA ALA A 19 4.81 3.96 -27.29
C ALA A 19 5.24 4.73 -28.55
N LEU A 20 6.10 5.75 -28.38
CA LEU A 20 6.66 6.51 -29.51
C LEU A 20 7.53 5.61 -30.42
N GLY A 21 8.35 4.75 -29.82
CA GLY A 21 9.20 3.80 -30.54
C GLY A 21 8.39 2.78 -31.36
N VAL A 22 7.37 2.16 -30.78
CA VAL A 22 6.48 1.23 -31.49
C VAL A 22 5.69 1.96 -32.58
N PHE A 23 5.20 3.17 -32.31
CA PHE A 23 4.54 3.99 -33.34
C PHE A 23 5.46 4.25 -34.54
N GLY A 24 6.72 4.65 -34.29
CA GLY A 24 7.72 4.83 -35.34
C GLY A 24 8.00 3.54 -36.12
N LEU A 25 8.13 2.40 -35.42
CA LEU A 25 8.34 1.09 -36.04
C LEU A 25 7.16 0.69 -36.93
N CYS A 26 5.92 0.94 -36.50
CA CYS A 26 4.72 0.68 -37.30
C CYS A 26 4.70 1.49 -38.60
N GLN A 27 5.09 2.77 -38.56
CA GLN A 27 5.19 3.60 -39.78
C GLN A 27 6.22 3.05 -40.76
N ILE A 28 7.39 2.64 -40.26
CA ILE A 28 8.44 2.03 -41.08
C ILE A 28 7.95 0.71 -41.68
N HIS A 29 7.34 -0.16 -40.87
CA HIS A 29 6.82 -1.44 -41.34
C HIS A 29 5.75 -1.27 -42.42
N ALA A 30 4.79 -0.36 -42.22
CA ALA A 30 3.76 -0.07 -43.21
C ALA A 30 4.34 0.47 -44.53
N LEU A 31 5.35 1.33 -44.45
CA LEU A 31 6.06 1.85 -45.63
C LEU A 31 6.82 0.73 -46.37
N VAL A 32 7.51 -0.14 -45.63
CA VAL A 32 8.23 -1.29 -46.20
C VAL A 32 7.27 -2.25 -46.90
N ASP A 33 6.13 -2.56 -46.29
CA ASP A 33 5.09 -3.40 -46.90
C ASP A 33 4.50 -2.76 -48.16
N TYR A 34 4.29 -1.45 -48.15
CA TYR A 34 3.84 -0.71 -49.33
C TYR A 34 4.87 -0.78 -50.48
N LEU A 35 6.15 -0.56 -50.18
CA LEU A 35 7.24 -0.64 -51.15
C LEU A 35 7.43 -2.07 -51.68
N ARG A 36 7.30 -3.08 -50.82
CA ARG A 36 7.35 -4.50 -51.18
C ARG A 36 6.28 -4.87 -52.21
N ASN A 37 5.09 -4.30 -52.10
CA ASN A 37 3.99 -4.54 -53.03
C ASN A 37 4.15 -3.82 -54.39
N LYS A 38 5.06 -2.84 -54.50
CA LYS A 38 5.25 -2.03 -55.71
C LYS A 38 6.56 -2.31 -56.46
N LEU A 39 7.56 -2.91 -55.82
CA LEU A 39 8.89 -3.15 -56.38
C LEU A 39 9.12 -4.63 -56.73
N SER A 40 10.06 -4.87 -57.66
CA SER A 40 10.56 -6.22 -57.98
C SER A 40 11.34 -6.81 -56.80
N GLN A 41 11.20 -8.12 -56.53
CA GLN A 41 11.84 -8.81 -55.39
C GLN A 41 13.36 -8.56 -55.29
N LYS A 42 14.05 -8.43 -56.42
CA LYS A 42 15.51 -8.22 -56.46
C LYS A 42 15.92 -6.82 -56.00
N ASP A 43 15.15 -5.80 -56.37
CA ASP A 43 15.42 -4.40 -55.99
C ASP A 43 15.06 -4.17 -54.51
N PHE A 44 14.02 -4.86 -54.03
CA PHE A 44 13.61 -4.83 -52.64
C PHE A 44 14.67 -5.46 -51.70
N GLU A 45 15.28 -6.59 -52.07
CA GLU A 45 16.32 -7.22 -51.25
C GLU A 45 17.57 -6.33 -51.09
N ILE A 46 17.97 -5.61 -52.14
CA ILE A 46 19.12 -4.71 -52.10
C ILE A 46 18.83 -3.51 -51.18
N LEU A 47 17.64 -2.90 -51.33
CA LEU A 47 17.20 -1.78 -50.49
C LEU A 47 17.04 -2.20 -49.01
N PHE A 48 16.46 -3.38 -48.77
CA PHE A 48 16.21 -3.89 -47.42
C PHE A 48 17.52 -4.22 -46.68
N ARG A 49 18.50 -4.84 -47.35
CA ARG A 49 19.83 -5.08 -46.78
C ARG A 49 20.56 -3.79 -46.43
N ALA A 50 20.50 -2.77 -47.30
CA ALA A 50 21.12 -1.48 -47.03
C ALA A 50 20.47 -0.79 -45.81
N LEU A 51 19.15 -0.83 -45.70
CA LEU A 51 18.41 -0.21 -44.60
C LEU A 51 18.63 -0.93 -43.26
N LEU A 52 18.65 -2.27 -43.26
CA LEU A 52 18.94 -3.08 -42.07
C LEU A 52 20.33 -2.78 -41.50
N ILE A 53 21.34 -2.64 -42.37
CA ILE A 53 22.70 -2.30 -41.94
C ILE A 53 22.71 -0.94 -41.24
N VAL A 54 22.09 0.09 -41.81
CA VAL A 54 22.02 1.44 -41.21
C VAL A 54 21.31 1.42 -39.86
N VAL A 55 20.18 0.72 -39.75
CA VAL A 55 19.40 0.65 -38.50
C VAL A 55 20.16 -0.12 -37.41
N VAL A 56 20.79 -1.25 -37.76
CA VAL A 56 21.58 -2.04 -36.80
C VAL A 56 22.82 -1.27 -36.34
N THR A 57 23.50 -0.54 -37.23
CA THR A 57 24.64 0.31 -36.85
C THR A 57 24.23 1.46 -35.93
N THR A 58 23.04 2.04 -36.15
CA THR A 58 22.48 3.13 -35.32
C THR A 58 21.96 2.64 -33.97
N SER A 59 21.34 1.45 -33.92
CA SER A 59 20.87 0.83 -32.68
C SER A 59 22.03 0.31 -31.81
N CYS A 60 23.10 -0.21 -32.41
CA CYS A 60 24.31 -0.62 -31.66
C CYS A 60 25.09 0.57 -31.08
N THR A 61 24.94 1.78 -31.64
CA THR A 61 25.56 3.00 -31.07
C THR A 61 24.72 3.61 -29.93
N VAL A 62 23.41 3.34 -29.88
CA VAL A 62 22.48 3.87 -28.86
C VAL A 62 22.19 2.85 -27.74
N GLY A 63 22.30 1.55 -27.99
CA GLY A 63 21.96 0.48 -27.03
C GLY A 63 22.96 0.24 -25.89
N GLY A 64 24.01 1.05 -25.78
CA GLY A 64 25.10 0.89 -24.79
C GLY A 64 24.88 1.56 -23.43
N ILE A 65 23.78 2.26 -23.21
CA ILE A 65 23.46 2.87 -21.92
C ILE A 65 22.02 2.52 -21.60
N LEU A 66 21.81 1.58 -20.66
CA LEU A 66 20.69 1.56 -19.72
C LEU A 66 20.79 0.29 -18.87
N THR A 67 21.29 0.45 -17.65
CA THR A 67 21.08 -0.50 -16.56
C THR A 67 20.84 0.23 -15.25
N ILE A 68 20.08 -0.46 -14.39
CA ILE A 68 20.07 -0.41 -12.92
C ILE A 68 18.84 0.21 -12.23
N THR A 69 18.05 -0.74 -11.71
CA THR A 69 17.38 -0.87 -10.40
C THR A 69 16.64 0.30 -9.78
N VAL A 70 15.38 0.02 -9.41
CA VAL A 70 14.81 0.48 -8.14
C VAL A 70 14.10 -0.70 -7.49
N SER A 71 14.65 -1.16 -6.37
CA SER A 71 14.01 -2.07 -5.45
C SER A 71 13.35 -1.24 -4.36
N GLU A 72 12.05 -1.03 -4.45
CA GLU A 72 11.28 -0.53 -3.32
C GLU A 72 9.82 -0.81 -3.61
N HIS A 73 9.33 -1.96 -3.16
CA HIS A 73 7.97 -2.19 -2.69
C HIS A 73 7.99 -3.56 -1.99
N GLN A 74 7.26 -3.68 -0.89
CA GLN A 74 7.16 -4.97 -0.21
C GLN A 74 6.54 -5.99 -1.16
N PRO A 75 7.20 -7.14 -1.40
CA PRO A 75 6.68 -8.16 -2.27
C PRO A 75 5.42 -8.76 -1.65
N THR A 76 4.47 -9.13 -2.51
CA THR A 76 3.29 -9.89 -2.10
C THR A 76 3.68 -11.32 -1.73
N SER A 77 3.23 -11.79 -0.57
CA SER A 77 3.30 -13.20 -0.23
C SER A 77 2.30 -14.04 -1.03
N TRP A 78 2.58 -15.33 -1.23
CA TRP A 78 1.63 -16.27 -1.86
C TRP A 78 0.29 -16.35 -1.10
N SER A 79 0.32 -16.15 0.22
CA SER A 79 -0.88 -16.14 1.07
C SER A 79 -1.83 -15.01 0.67
N SER A 80 -1.30 -13.85 0.29
CA SER A 80 -2.10 -12.71 -0.17
C SER A 80 -2.77 -13.02 -1.51
N PHE A 81 -2.05 -13.63 -2.46
CA PHE A 81 -2.64 -14.07 -3.73
C PHE A 81 -3.80 -15.05 -3.54
N TYR A 82 -3.64 -16.03 -2.65
CA TYR A 82 -4.71 -16.99 -2.37
C TYR A 82 -5.88 -16.34 -1.62
N PHE A 83 -5.60 -15.47 -0.66
CA PHE A 83 -6.62 -14.77 0.11
C PHE A 83 -7.52 -13.89 -0.78
N ASP A 84 -6.94 -13.21 -1.75
CA ASP A 84 -7.67 -12.30 -2.64
C ASP A 84 -8.37 -13.02 -3.81
N LEU A 85 -7.75 -14.05 -4.39
CA LEU A 85 -8.19 -14.65 -5.66
C LEU A 85 -8.72 -16.08 -5.52
N GLN A 86 -8.47 -16.77 -4.41
CA GLN A 86 -8.93 -18.13 -4.08
C GLN A 86 -8.85 -19.11 -5.28
N ILE A 87 -9.98 -19.56 -5.83
CA ILE A 87 -10.02 -20.51 -6.97
C ILE A 87 -9.34 -19.97 -8.25
N LEU A 88 -9.36 -18.66 -8.49
CA LEU A 88 -8.86 -18.05 -9.72
C LEU A 88 -7.36 -18.28 -9.91
N VAL A 89 -6.61 -18.41 -8.81
CA VAL A 89 -5.17 -18.73 -8.83
C VAL A 89 -4.91 -20.06 -9.54
N PHE A 90 -5.79 -21.05 -9.37
CA PHE A 90 -5.67 -22.37 -10.00
C PHE A 90 -6.22 -22.40 -11.42
N LEU A 91 -7.25 -21.59 -11.72
CA LEU A 91 -7.85 -21.52 -13.06
C LEU A 91 -7.01 -20.69 -14.04
N PHE A 92 -6.16 -19.78 -13.54
CA PHE A 92 -5.35 -18.90 -14.37
C PHE A 92 -4.37 -19.62 -15.31
N PRO A 93 -3.55 -20.59 -14.85
CA PRO A 93 -2.69 -21.37 -15.75
C PRO A 93 -3.49 -22.15 -16.82
N SER A 94 -4.68 -22.64 -16.46
CA SER A 94 -5.58 -23.30 -17.41
C SER A 94 -6.09 -22.34 -18.48
N GLY A 95 -6.49 -21.13 -18.09
CA GLY A 95 -6.89 -20.06 -19.02
C GLY A 95 -5.76 -19.67 -19.99
N LEU A 96 -4.54 -19.51 -19.47
CA LEU A 96 -3.35 -19.24 -20.30
C LEU A 96 -3.11 -20.36 -21.31
N TYR A 97 -3.18 -21.63 -20.88
CA TYR A 97 -3.01 -22.78 -21.77
C TYR A 97 -3.99 -22.77 -22.96
N PHE A 98 -5.27 -22.48 -22.71
CA PHE A 98 -6.26 -22.37 -23.80
C PHE A 98 -6.00 -21.17 -24.72
N CYS A 99 -5.50 -20.05 -24.19
CA CYS A 99 -5.12 -18.90 -25.01
C CYS A 99 -3.92 -19.22 -25.92
N PHE A 100 -2.91 -19.95 -25.41
CA PHE A 100 -1.79 -20.42 -26.22
C PHE A 100 -2.20 -21.46 -27.28
N SER A 101 -3.20 -22.29 -26.98
CA SER A 101 -3.69 -23.30 -27.91
C SER A 101 -4.44 -22.70 -29.12
N LYS A 102 -5.03 -21.50 -28.95
CA LYS A 102 -5.71 -20.76 -30.02
C LYS A 102 -5.13 -19.35 -30.13
N LEU A 103 -3.99 -19.23 -30.81
CA LEU A 103 -3.35 -17.93 -31.04
C LEU A 103 -4.18 -17.07 -31.99
N THR A 104 -4.83 -16.06 -31.41
CA THR A 104 -5.50 -14.96 -32.13
C THR A 104 -4.90 -13.65 -31.62
N ASP A 105 -4.99 -12.58 -32.40
CA ASP A 105 -4.42 -11.27 -32.02
C ASP A 105 -4.92 -10.79 -30.65
N SER A 106 -6.19 -11.01 -30.34
CA SER A 106 -6.78 -10.69 -29.04
C SER A 106 -6.24 -11.56 -27.90
N ASN A 107 -5.99 -12.85 -28.15
CA ASN A 107 -5.43 -13.75 -27.14
C ASN A 107 -3.95 -13.44 -26.86
N ILE A 108 -3.19 -12.99 -27.87
CA ILE A 108 -1.81 -12.53 -27.68
C ILE A 108 -1.79 -11.32 -26.73
N PHE A 109 -2.71 -10.37 -26.91
CA PHE A 109 -2.87 -9.24 -25.99
C PHE A 109 -3.20 -9.70 -24.56
N LEU A 110 -4.14 -10.64 -24.40
CA LEU A 110 -4.51 -11.16 -23.08
C LEU A 110 -3.37 -11.90 -22.38
N ILE A 111 -2.57 -12.68 -23.12
CA ILE A 111 -1.40 -13.36 -22.59
C ILE A 111 -0.36 -12.34 -22.10
N LEU A 112 -0.06 -11.33 -22.93
CA LEU A 112 0.90 -10.29 -22.56
C LEU A 112 0.41 -9.53 -21.32
N TYR A 113 -0.86 -9.12 -21.31
CA TYR A 113 -1.46 -8.42 -20.18
C TYR A 113 -1.43 -9.26 -18.89
N GLY A 114 -1.72 -10.56 -18.97
CA GLY A 114 -1.70 -11.47 -17.82
C GLY A 114 -0.30 -11.69 -17.25
N VAL A 115 0.69 -11.96 -18.10
CA VAL A 115 2.07 -12.21 -17.67
C VAL A 115 2.70 -10.94 -17.07
N THR A 116 2.51 -9.79 -17.74
CA THR A 116 3.03 -8.51 -17.25
C THR A 116 2.37 -8.09 -15.94
N SER A 117 1.03 -8.22 -15.83
CA SER A 117 0.32 -7.87 -14.59
C SER A 117 0.69 -8.79 -13.43
N LEU A 118 0.90 -10.08 -13.69
CA LEU A 118 1.32 -11.05 -12.68
C LEU A 118 2.70 -10.70 -12.12
N TYR A 119 3.64 -10.30 -13.00
CA TYR A 119 4.96 -9.84 -12.58
C TYR A 119 4.86 -8.60 -11.66
N PHE A 120 4.13 -7.58 -12.10
CA PHE A 120 3.97 -6.35 -11.32
C PHE A 120 3.23 -6.55 -10.00
N ALA A 121 2.20 -7.40 -9.97
CA ALA A 121 1.52 -7.76 -8.74
C ALA A 121 2.44 -8.53 -7.77
N GLY A 122 3.35 -9.37 -8.30
CA GLY A 122 4.35 -10.07 -7.49
C GLY A 122 5.35 -9.13 -6.81
N VAL A 123 5.68 -8.00 -7.47
CA VAL A 123 6.61 -6.99 -6.95
C VAL A 123 5.91 -6.03 -5.98
N MET A 124 4.64 -5.70 -6.20
CA MET A 124 3.93 -4.67 -5.43
C MET A 124 2.48 -5.06 -5.13
N VAL A 125 2.12 -5.09 -3.84
CA VAL A 125 0.78 -5.45 -3.35
C VAL A 125 -0.33 -4.58 -3.93
N ARG A 126 -0.08 -3.28 -4.13
CA ARG A 126 -1.10 -2.37 -4.69
C ARG A 126 -1.48 -2.69 -6.14
N LEU A 127 -0.57 -3.34 -6.89
CA LEU A 127 -0.81 -3.70 -8.29
C LEU A 127 -1.64 -4.98 -8.44
N MET A 128 -1.97 -5.65 -7.33
CA MET A 128 -2.95 -6.74 -7.29
C MET A 128 -4.31 -6.32 -7.88
N LEU A 129 -4.69 -5.05 -7.68
CA LEU A 129 -5.91 -4.47 -8.27
C LEU A 129 -5.92 -4.54 -9.81
N VAL A 130 -4.76 -4.37 -10.45
CA VAL A 130 -4.62 -4.40 -11.91
C VAL A 130 -4.58 -5.84 -12.43
N LEU A 131 -4.14 -6.79 -11.61
CA LEU A 131 -4.14 -8.22 -11.92
C LEU A 131 -5.55 -8.82 -11.88
N ALA A 132 -6.39 -8.39 -10.95
CA ALA A 132 -7.71 -8.99 -10.71
C ALA A 132 -8.61 -9.10 -11.98
N PRO A 133 -8.74 -8.08 -12.84
CA PRO A 133 -9.53 -8.19 -14.08
C PRO A 133 -9.04 -9.30 -15.02
N VAL A 134 -7.73 -9.44 -15.19
CA VAL A 134 -7.14 -10.46 -16.09
C VAL A 134 -7.33 -11.85 -15.55
N MET A 135 -7.15 -12.01 -14.23
CA MET A 135 -7.40 -13.27 -13.54
C MET A 135 -8.84 -13.73 -13.72
N CYS A 136 -9.81 -12.81 -13.65
CA CYS A 136 -11.22 -13.12 -13.89
C CYS A 136 -11.47 -13.55 -15.35
N ILE A 137 -10.89 -12.85 -16.32
CA ILE A 137 -11.07 -13.17 -17.75
C ILE A 137 -10.44 -14.54 -18.07
N LEU A 138 -9.16 -14.75 -17.73
CA LEU A 138 -8.47 -16.00 -18.02
C LEU A 138 -9.03 -17.16 -17.20
N GLY A 139 -9.34 -16.94 -15.92
CA GLY A 139 -10.00 -17.92 -15.07
C GLY A 139 -11.37 -18.32 -15.61
N GLY A 140 -12.14 -17.36 -16.13
CA GLY A 140 -13.42 -17.60 -16.81
C GLY A 140 -13.27 -18.40 -18.10
N ILE A 141 -12.29 -18.08 -18.95
CA ILE A 141 -11.97 -18.83 -20.18
C ILE A 141 -11.58 -20.27 -19.84
N GLY A 142 -10.72 -20.46 -18.83
CA GLY A 142 -10.28 -21.77 -18.35
C GLY A 142 -11.44 -22.62 -17.85
N ALA A 143 -12.24 -22.07 -16.92
CA ALA A 143 -13.40 -22.77 -16.38
C ALA A 143 -14.45 -23.07 -17.46
N SER A 144 -14.76 -22.12 -18.34
CA SER A 144 -15.73 -22.30 -19.42
C SER A 144 -15.30 -23.41 -20.38
N SER A 145 -14.03 -23.41 -20.81
CA SER A 145 -13.50 -24.40 -21.74
C SER A 145 -13.48 -25.81 -21.13
N LEU A 146 -13.15 -25.92 -19.84
CA LEU A 146 -13.23 -27.18 -19.09
C LEU A 146 -14.68 -27.67 -19.00
N LEU A 147 -15.60 -26.82 -18.55
CA LEU A 147 -17.01 -27.18 -18.41
C LEU A 147 -17.64 -27.61 -19.74
N VAL A 148 -17.41 -26.86 -20.83
CA VAL A 148 -17.92 -27.23 -22.17
C VAL A 148 -17.39 -28.59 -22.62
N THR A 149 -16.13 -28.92 -22.31
CA THR A 149 -15.53 -30.21 -22.68
C THR A 149 -16.18 -31.37 -21.93
N TYR A 150 -16.34 -31.24 -20.60
CA TYR A 150 -16.94 -32.29 -19.78
C TYR A 150 -18.45 -32.40 -19.96
N MET A 151 -19.18 -31.29 -20.19
CA MET A 151 -20.62 -31.33 -20.47
C MET A 151 -20.94 -32.09 -21.77
N LYS A 152 -20.14 -31.88 -22.85
CA LYS A 152 -20.28 -32.64 -24.10
C LYS A 152 -20.07 -34.15 -23.92
N GLN A 153 -19.17 -34.55 -23.02
CA GLN A 153 -18.94 -35.96 -22.71
C GLN A 153 -20.15 -36.58 -21.99
N VAL A 154 -20.82 -35.83 -21.11
CA VAL A 154 -22.06 -36.28 -20.44
C VAL A 154 -23.23 -36.39 -21.42
N GLU A 155 -23.41 -35.42 -22.32
CA GLU A 155 -24.45 -35.48 -23.35
C GLU A 155 -24.25 -36.64 -24.33
N SER A 156 -23.00 -36.89 -24.74
CA SER A 156 -22.66 -38.00 -25.65
C SER A 156 -22.96 -39.37 -25.04
N GLY A 157 -22.89 -39.50 -23.70
CA GLY A 157 -23.27 -40.72 -22.98
C GLY A 157 -24.77 -41.05 -23.04
N LYS A 158 -25.64 -40.07 -23.29
CA LYS A 158 -27.10 -40.26 -23.37
C LYS A 158 -27.60 -40.70 -24.75
N VAL A 159 -26.82 -40.50 -25.82
CA VAL A 159 -27.24 -40.79 -27.21
C VAL A 159 -26.94 -42.24 -27.63
N VAL A 160 -26.12 -42.97 -26.87
CA VAL A 160 -25.79 -44.39 -27.14
C VAL A 160 -26.86 -45.31 -26.55
N ASP A 161 -28.12 -45.08 -26.92
CA ASP A 161 -29.16 -46.10 -26.79
C ASP A 161 -29.24 -46.89 -28.11
N LYS A 162 -28.90 -48.18 -28.04
CA LYS A 162 -29.00 -49.23 -29.08
C LYS A 162 -27.88 -49.33 -30.14
N LYS A 163 -26.75 -49.94 -29.75
CA LYS A 163 -25.95 -50.96 -30.50
C LYS A 163 -24.42 -50.80 -30.31
N ALA A 164 -23.82 -51.34 -29.23
CA ALA A 164 -22.48 -51.98 -29.24
C ALA A 164 -21.98 -52.34 -27.82
N LYS A 165 -22.37 -53.52 -27.33
CA LYS A 165 -22.12 -54.05 -25.96
C LYS A 165 -20.68 -54.54 -25.66
N LYS A 166 -19.63 -54.03 -26.30
CA LYS A 166 -18.23 -54.47 -26.02
C LYS A 166 -17.20 -53.38 -25.73
N PHE A 167 -17.57 -52.10 -25.86
CA PHE A 167 -16.75 -50.94 -25.47
C PHE A 167 -17.33 -50.16 -24.26
N GLU A 168 -18.40 -50.65 -23.63
CA GLU A 168 -19.22 -49.92 -22.65
C GLU A 168 -18.49 -49.45 -21.38
N ASN A 169 -17.61 -50.27 -20.77
CA ASN A 169 -16.99 -49.91 -19.48
C ASN A 169 -16.15 -48.62 -19.53
N ASN A 170 -15.49 -48.35 -20.67
CA ASN A 170 -14.63 -47.16 -20.79
C ASN A 170 -15.43 -45.88 -21.07
N TYR A 171 -16.65 -45.99 -21.62
CA TYR A 171 -17.52 -44.85 -21.91
C TYR A 171 -18.38 -44.45 -20.71
N VAL A 172 -18.93 -45.43 -19.98
CA VAL A 172 -19.69 -45.18 -18.74
C VAL A 172 -18.78 -44.52 -17.69
N LEU A 173 -17.56 -45.05 -17.50
CA LEU A 173 -16.57 -44.46 -16.59
C LEU A 173 -16.21 -43.01 -16.97
N ARG A 174 -16.07 -42.69 -18.27
CA ARG A 174 -15.81 -41.32 -18.74
C ARG A 174 -16.97 -40.37 -18.46
N SER A 175 -18.21 -40.83 -18.62
CA SER A 175 -19.41 -40.04 -18.32
C SER A 175 -19.57 -39.78 -16.82
N GLU A 176 -19.26 -40.77 -15.98
CA GLU A 176 -19.25 -40.63 -14.52
C GLU A 176 -18.16 -39.64 -14.05
N ILE A 177 -16.95 -39.76 -14.59
CA ILE A 177 -15.85 -38.82 -14.31
C ILE A 177 -16.23 -37.38 -14.73
N ALA A 178 -16.84 -37.20 -15.89
CA ALA A 178 -17.27 -35.89 -16.37
C ALA A 178 -18.36 -35.28 -15.48
N THR A 179 -19.31 -36.10 -15.03
CA THR A 179 -20.36 -35.67 -14.09
C THR A 179 -19.78 -35.27 -12.74
N PHE A 180 -18.85 -36.08 -12.20
CA PHE A 180 -18.12 -35.76 -10.97
C PHE A 180 -17.35 -34.43 -11.10
N PHE A 181 -16.66 -34.21 -12.22
CA PHE A 181 -15.92 -32.97 -12.47
C PHE A 181 -16.84 -31.73 -12.50
N ILE A 182 -18.02 -31.82 -13.12
CA ILE A 182 -18.99 -30.72 -13.15
C ILE A 182 -19.49 -30.41 -11.73
N ILE A 183 -19.81 -31.44 -10.94
CA ILE A 183 -20.22 -31.26 -9.54
C ILE A 183 -19.10 -30.61 -8.73
N LEU A 184 -17.86 -31.08 -8.88
CA LEU A 184 -16.69 -30.50 -8.22
C LEU A 184 -16.52 -29.02 -8.56
N MET A 185 -16.62 -28.65 -9.84
CA MET A 185 -16.54 -27.25 -10.27
C MET A 185 -17.67 -26.39 -9.66
N CYS A 186 -18.89 -26.92 -9.56
CA CYS A 186 -20.01 -26.21 -8.92
C CYS A 186 -19.74 -25.99 -7.42
N VAL A 187 -19.23 -26.99 -6.72
CA VAL A 187 -18.85 -26.88 -5.30
C VAL A 187 -17.74 -25.84 -5.10
N LEU A 188 -16.75 -25.83 -5.99
CA LEU A 188 -15.66 -24.85 -5.93
C LEU A 188 -16.16 -23.41 -6.16
N PHE A 189 -17.09 -23.19 -7.09
CA PHE A 189 -17.71 -21.87 -7.29
C PHE A 189 -18.60 -21.43 -6.12
N PHE A 190 -19.31 -22.38 -5.50
CA PHE A 190 -20.06 -22.09 -4.29
C PHE A 190 -19.13 -21.68 -3.14
N SER A 191 -18.03 -22.43 -2.95
CA SER A 191 -16.97 -22.09 -1.98
C SER A 191 -16.33 -20.73 -2.27
N TYR A 192 -16.05 -20.41 -3.53
CA TYR A 192 -15.54 -19.10 -3.94
C TYR A 192 -16.47 -17.95 -3.54
N THR A 193 -17.78 -18.11 -3.73
CA THR A 193 -18.77 -17.10 -3.37
C THR A 193 -18.81 -16.87 -1.85
N LEU A 194 -18.75 -17.95 -1.06
CA LEU A 194 -18.70 -17.86 0.40
C LEU A 194 -17.41 -17.19 0.88
N HIS A 195 -16.27 -17.56 0.30
CA HIS A 195 -14.97 -16.97 0.61
C HIS A 195 -14.95 -15.47 0.32
N CYS A 196 -15.36 -15.04 -0.87
CA CYS A 196 -15.42 -13.62 -1.22
C CYS A 196 -16.34 -12.83 -0.29
N THR A 197 -17.48 -13.39 0.10
CA THR A 197 -18.42 -12.76 1.03
C THR A 197 -17.79 -12.60 2.42
N TRP A 198 -17.16 -13.67 2.93
CA TRP A 198 -16.50 -13.66 4.23
C TRP A 198 -15.30 -12.70 4.28
N VAL A 199 -14.42 -12.74 3.29
CA VAL A 199 -13.25 -11.85 3.20
C VAL A 199 -13.68 -10.39 3.12
N THR A 200 -14.70 -10.08 2.32
CA THR A 200 -15.22 -8.71 2.19
C THR A 200 -15.79 -8.22 3.52
N ALA A 201 -16.58 -9.06 4.20
CA ALA A 201 -17.22 -8.70 5.47
C ALA A 201 -16.21 -8.53 6.62
N GLU A 202 -15.29 -9.48 6.81
CA GLU A 202 -14.44 -9.47 8.01
C GLU A 202 -13.11 -8.71 7.82
N ALA A 203 -12.51 -8.72 6.63
CA ALA A 203 -11.19 -8.13 6.42
C ALA A 203 -11.25 -6.72 5.81
N TYR A 204 -11.99 -6.56 4.70
CA TYR A 204 -11.98 -5.31 3.94
C TYR A 204 -12.99 -4.27 4.44
N SER A 205 -14.08 -4.68 5.10
CA SER A 205 -15.11 -3.75 5.58
C SER A 205 -14.84 -3.19 6.99
N SER A 206 -13.65 -2.59 7.18
CA SER A 206 -13.26 -1.95 8.44
C SER A 206 -12.98 -0.45 8.28
N PRO A 207 -13.72 0.44 8.98
CA PRO A 207 -13.45 1.88 8.93
C PRO A 207 -12.17 2.22 9.70
N SER A 208 -11.31 3.08 9.16
CA SER A 208 -10.07 3.50 9.83
C SER A 208 -10.22 4.71 10.75
N ILE A 209 -11.33 5.45 10.66
CA ILE A 209 -11.62 6.63 11.49
C ILE A 209 -12.25 6.22 12.83
N VAL A 210 -13.14 5.22 12.78
CA VAL A 210 -13.89 4.74 13.93
C VAL A 210 -13.34 3.37 14.28
N LEU A 211 -12.68 3.26 15.42
CA LEU A 211 -12.12 1.99 15.84
C LEU A 211 -13.20 1.16 16.53
N SER A 212 -13.21 -0.14 16.27
CA SER A 212 -14.10 -1.05 17.01
C SER A 212 -13.31 -2.15 17.68
N ALA A 213 -13.56 -2.34 18.96
CA ALA A 213 -13.06 -3.48 19.72
C ALA A 213 -14.21 -4.38 20.15
N ARG A 214 -13.90 -5.66 20.36
CA ARG A 214 -14.83 -6.61 20.97
C ARG A 214 -14.51 -6.68 22.47
N SER A 215 -15.53 -6.41 23.29
CA SER A 215 -15.49 -6.65 24.73
C SER A 215 -15.41 -8.16 25.00
N PRO A 216 -14.86 -8.61 26.15
CA PRO A 216 -14.89 -10.02 26.55
C PRO A 216 -16.30 -10.65 26.52
N ASP A 217 -17.34 -9.84 26.76
CA ASP A 217 -18.75 -10.26 26.73
C ASP A 217 -19.34 -10.37 25.31
N GLY A 218 -18.53 -10.18 24.26
CA GLY A 218 -18.97 -10.20 22.86
C GLY A 218 -19.63 -8.91 22.37
N GLY A 219 -19.84 -7.93 23.25
CA GLY A 219 -20.32 -6.59 22.89
C GLY A 219 -19.32 -5.85 22.01
N ARG A 220 -19.81 -5.12 21.00
CA ARG A 220 -18.98 -4.24 20.16
C ARG A 220 -18.84 -2.89 20.84
N MET A 221 -17.64 -2.54 21.27
CA MET A 221 -17.31 -1.19 21.73
C MET A 221 -16.72 -0.40 20.57
N ILE A 222 -17.16 0.84 20.43
CA ILE A 222 -16.76 1.73 19.35
C ILE A 222 -16.04 2.91 19.98
N PHE A 223 -14.79 3.13 19.57
CA PHE A 223 -13.99 4.27 19.98
C PHE A 223 -14.00 5.31 18.86
N ASP A 224 -14.41 6.53 19.21
CA ASP A 224 -14.58 7.63 18.27
C ASP A 224 -13.71 8.85 18.57
N ASP A 225 -12.58 8.59 19.23
CA ASP A 225 -11.67 9.62 19.74
C ASP A 225 -11.12 10.53 18.61
N PHE A 226 -10.94 9.98 17.40
CA PHE A 226 -10.50 10.75 16.23
C PHE A 226 -11.47 11.88 15.89
N ARG A 227 -12.76 11.55 15.72
CA ARG A 227 -13.77 12.56 15.37
C ARG A 227 -13.98 13.54 16.51
N GLU A 228 -13.97 13.06 17.75
CA GLU A 228 -14.03 13.90 18.95
C GLU A 228 -12.91 14.95 18.97
N ALA A 229 -11.65 14.52 18.83
CA ALA A 229 -10.50 15.43 18.85
C ALA A 229 -10.52 16.43 17.70
N TYR A 230 -10.84 15.97 16.48
CA TYR A 230 -10.93 16.87 15.32
C TYR A 230 -12.09 17.87 15.46
N TYR A 231 -13.21 17.46 16.05
CA TYR A 231 -14.33 18.35 16.30
C TYR A 231 -14.02 19.37 17.41
N TRP A 232 -13.32 18.94 18.47
CA TRP A 232 -12.82 19.86 19.50
C TRP A 232 -11.90 20.91 18.88
N LEU A 233 -10.95 20.48 18.04
CA LEU A 233 -10.02 21.36 17.36
C LEU A 233 -10.77 22.37 16.46
N ARG A 234 -11.85 21.93 15.80
CA ARG A 234 -12.68 22.79 14.95
C ARG A 234 -13.47 23.84 15.72
N MET A 235 -13.96 23.52 16.91
CA MET A 235 -14.87 24.40 17.66
C MET A 235 -14.17 25.28 18.69
N ASN A 236 -13.01 24.87 19.20
CA ASN A 236 -12.36 25.52 20.35
C ASN A 236 -11.04 26.23 20.02
N THR A 237 -10.61 26.25 18.75
CA THR A 237 -9.38 26.94 18.34
C THR A 237 -9.67 28.08 17.36
N PRO A 238 -8.79 29.09 17.24
CA PRO A 238 -8.90 30.12 16.20
C PRO A 238 -8.91 29.53 14.78
N GLU A 239 -9.63 30.14 13.84
CA GLU A 239 -9.73 29.63 12.46
C GLU A 239 -8.38 29.60 11.72
N ASN A 240 -7.47 30.52 12.05
CA ASN A 240 -6.12 30.61 11.51
C ASN A 240 -5.09 29.78 12.28
N ALA A 241 -5.52 28.96 13.25
CA ALA A 241 -4.61 28.15 14.03
C ALA A 241 -3.91 27.10 13.16
N LYS A 242 -2.58 27.02 13.29
CA LYS A 242 -1.74 26.06 12.58
C LYS A 242 -1.46 24.85 13.47
N VAL A 243 -1.76 23.67 12.93
CA VAL A 243 -1.62 22.39 13.63
C VAL A 243 -0.49 21.58 13.01
N MET A 244 0.48 21.20 13.84
CA MET A 244 1.56 20.31 13.48
C MET A 244 1.20 18.87 13.87
N SER A 245 1.26 17.96 12.91
CA SER A 245 1.05 16.51 13.07
C SER A 245 2.00 15.76 12.15
N TRP A 246 2.04 14.43 12.27
CA TRP A 246 2.64 13.60 11.22
C TRP A 246 1.85 13.67 9.91
N TRP A 247 2.51 13.39 8.78
CA TRP A 247 1.95 13.61 7.43
C TRP A 247 0.74 12.70 7.11
N ASP A 248 0.68 11.51 7.71
CA ASP A 248 -0.43 10.55 7.56
C ASP A 248 -1.80 11.20 7.82
N TYR A 249 -1.86 12.12 8.80
CA TYR A 249 -3.11 12.69 9.31
C TYR A 249 -3.51 14.01 8.64
N GLY A 250 -2.67 14.57 7.76
CA GLY A 250 -2.87 15.92 7.21
C GLY A 250 -4.24 16.11 6.53
N TYR A 251 -4.63 15.18 5.66
CA TYR A 251 -5.94 15.23 5.00
C TYR A 251 -7.11 15.08 5.98
N GLN A 252 -6.96 14.24 7.01
CA GLN A 252 -8.02 14.03 8.01
C GLN A 252 -8.26 15.31 8.81
N ILE A 253 -7.18 15.96 9.28
CA ILE A 253 -7.27 17.23 10.01
C ILE A 253 -7.90 18.31 9.13
N THR A 254 -7.45 18.44 7.88
CA THR A 254 -7.99 19.46 6.97
C THR A 254 -9.48 19.24 6.71
N ALA A 255 -9.90 17.99 6.45
CA ALA A 255 -11.29 17.67 6.11
C ALA A 255 -12.24 17.75 7.32
N MET A 256 -11.81 17.27 8.49
CA MET A 256 -12.67 17.16 9.68
C MET A 256 -12.55 18.36 10.62
N ALA A 257 -11.31 18.73 10.97
CA ALA A 257 -11.04 19.82 11.89
C ALA A 257 -11.10 21.20 11.23
N ASN A 258 -10.96 21.27 9.90
CA ASN A 258 -10.95 22.51 9.12
C ASN A 258 -9.94 23.53 9.69
N ARG A 259 -8.67 23.10 9.81
CA ARG A 259 -7.55 23.93 10.27
C ARG A 259 -6.35 23.82 9.36
N THR A 260 -5.48 24.83 9.41
CA THR A 260 -4.25 24.86 8.62
C THR A 260 -3.26 23.82 9.15
N ILE A 261 -2.75 22.99 8.25
CA ILE A 261 -1.71 21.98 8.55
C ILE A 261 -0.37 22.41 7.96
N LEU A 262 0.72 21.89 8.53
CA LEU A 262 2.07 22.14 8.00
C LEU A 262 2.49 21.10 6.96
N VAL A 263 2.21 19.81 7.23
CA VAL A 263 2.58 18.69 6.36
C VAL A 263 1.35 17.89 5.96
N ASP A 264 1.31 17.46 4.70
CA ASP A 264 0.21 16.72 4.11
C ASP A 264 0.62 15.34 3.62
N ASN A 265 -0.38 14.54 3.25
CA ASN A 265 -0.20 13.15 2.82
C ASN A 265 0.26 13.05 1.34
N ASN A 266 0.47 14.18 0.64
CA ASN A 266 0.97 14.20 -0.74
C ASN A 266 2.50 14.09 -0.81
N THR A 267 3.19 14.43 0.28
CA THR A 267 4.63 14.25 0.47
C THR A 267 5.55 14.81 -0.62
N TRP A 268 5.11 15.86 -1.32
CA TRP A 268 5.88 16.45 -2.43
C TRP A 268 7.14 17.22 -1.99
N ASN A 269 7.19 17.70 -0.74
CA ASN A 269 8.34 18.43 -0.18
C ASN A 269 8.97 17.71 1.02
N ASN A 270 9.92 16.82 0.73
CA ASN A 270 10.63 16.02 1.74
C ASN A 270 11.39 16.86 2.78
N THR A 271 11.86 18.06 2.39
CA THR A 271 12.59 18.93 3.33
C THR A 271 11.65 19.46 4.41
N HIS A 272 10.41 19.78 4.05
CA HIS A 272 9.41 20.26 5.01
C HIS A 272 9.00 19.14 5.99
N ILE A 273 8.79 17.93 5.49
CA ILE A 273 8.51 16.75 6.33
C ILE A 273 9.68 16.44 7.25
N SER A 274 10.92 16.51 6.75
CA SER A 274 12.13 16.35 7.55
C SER A 274 12.19 17.37 8.69
N ARG A 275 11.79 18.63 8.47
CA ARG A 275 11.75 19.65 9.53
C ARG A 275 10.74 19.31 10.64
N VAL A 276 9.56 18.79 10.28
CA VAL A 276 8.59 18.30 11.27
C VAL A 276 9.12 17.06 12.01
N GLY A 277 9.75 16.11 11.31
CA GLY A 277 10.40 14.96 11.92
C GLY A 277 11.51 15.36 12.90
N GLN A 278 12.31 16.38 12.58
CA GLN A 278 13.30 16.95 13.49
C GLN A 278 12.66 17.54 14.74
N ALA A 279 11.55 18.28 14.62
CA ALA A 279 10.82 18.80 15.79
C ALA A 279 10.33 17.67 16.69
N MET A 280 9.73 16.62 16.11
CA MET A 280 9.18 15.50 16.87
C MET A 280 10.26 14.64 17.55
N ALA A 281 11.43 14.47 16.91
CA ALA A 281 12.50 13.63 17.42
C ALA A 281 13.49 14.34 18.36
N SER A 282 13.55 15.67 18.34
CA SER A 282 14.53 16.43 19.13
C SER A 282 14.12 16.60 20.60
N SER A 283 15.03 17.12 21.43
CA SER A 283 14.72 17.62 22.76
C SER A 283 13.75 18.80 22.68
N GLU A 284 13.03 19.02 23.78
CA GLU A 284 11.99 20.06 23.89
C GLU A 284 12.48 21.47 23.51
N GLU A 285 13.70 21.85 23.91
CA GLU A 285 14.27 23.17 23.60
C GLU A 285 14.47 23.40 22.09
N LYS A 286 15.10 22.43 21.42
CA LYS A 286 15.33 22.48 19.97
C LYS A 286 14.03 22.37 19.19
N ALA A 287 13.13 21.51 19.66
CA ALA A 287 11.83 21.35 19.03
C ALA A 287 10.98 22.62 19.13
N TYR A 288 11.05 23.33 20.27
CA TYR A 288 10.38 24.61 20.45
C TYR A 288 10.91 25.69 19.51
N GLU A 289 12.22 25.77 19.28
CA GLU A 289 12.80 26.66 18.26
C GLU A 289 12.21 26.39 16.87
N ILE A 290 12.12 25.12 16.47
CA ILE A 290 11.54 24.70 15.19
C ILE A 290 10.05 25.04 15.10
N MET A 291 9.29 24.75 16.17
CA MET A 291 7.85 25.06 16.23
C MET A 291 7.59 26.56 16.10
N ARG A 292 8.46 27.41 16.68
CA ARG A 292 8.38 28.87 16.54
C ARG A 292 8.80 29.36 15.16
N GLU A 293 9.84 28.77 14.55
CA GLU A 293 10.25 29.06 13.16
C GLU A 293 9.09 28.82 12.18
N LEU A 294 8.31 27.76 12.43
CA LEU A 294 7.18 27.35 11.59
C LEU A 294 5.83 27.97 12.02
N ASP A 295 5.83 28.81 13.06
CA ASP A 295 4.64 29.48 13.61
C ASP A 295 3.51 28.50 14.01
N VAL A 296 3.86 27.40 14.66
CA VAL A 296 2.93 26.36 15.12
C VAL A 296 2.17 26.82 16.36
N ASN A 297 0.84 26.63 16.38
CA ASN A 297 0.02 26.93 17.57
C ASN A 297 -0.34 25.67 18.36
N TYR A 298 -0.70 24.59 17.65
CA TYR A 298 -1.08 23.32 18.26
C TYR A 298 -0.27 22.16 17.68
N VAL A 299 -0.01 21.16 18.51
CA VAL A 299 0.63 19.90 18.12
C VAL A 299 -0.33 18.76 18.42
N LEU A 300 -0.58 17.90 17.44
CA LEU A 300 -1.45 16.74 17.57
C LEU A 300 -0.59 15.48 17.47
N VAL A 301 -0.71 14.61 18.47
CA VAL A 301 -0.07 13.29 18.51
C VAL A 301 -1.11 12.20 18.80
N ILE A 302 -0.86 11.02 18.25
CA ILE A 302 -1.67 9.82 18.49
C ILE A 302 -0.94 8.91 19.46
N PHE A 303 -1.63 8.55 20.53
CA PHE A 303 -1.11 7.69 21.59
C PHE A 303 -2.02 6.48 21.79
N GLY A 304 -1.52 5.28 21.46
CA GLY A 304 -2.31 4.05 21.53
C GLY A 304 -2.16 3.27 22.83
N GLY A 305 -1.38 3.75 23.80
CA GLY A 305 -0.91 2.94 24.94
C GLY A 305 -2.02 2.49 25.91
N LEU A 306 -3.12 3.25 26.02
CA LEU A 306 -4.28 2.90 26.85
C LEU A 306 -5.25 1.94 26.14
N THR A 307 -5.49 2.18 24.85
CA THR A 307 -6.46 1.41 24.04
C THR A 307 -5.86 0.15 23.44
N GLY A 308 -4.53 0.04 23.35
CA GLY A 308 -3.85 -1.02 22.62
C GLY A 308 -3.81 -0.77 21.11
N TYR A 309 -3.92 0.48 20.67
CA TYR A 309 -3.87 0.83 19.25
C TYR A 309 -2.42 0.80 18.72
N SER A 310 -2.12 -0.18 17.88
CA SER A 310 -0.75 -0.42 17.39
C SER A 310 -0.25 0.59 16.33
N SER A 311 -1.15 1.34 15.69
CA SER A 311 -0.77 2.28 14.62
C SER A 311 -0.60 3.72 15.14
N ASP A 312 -0.07 3.85 16.35
CA ASP A 312 0.20 5.12 17.01
C ASP A 312 1.55 5.74 16.60
N ASP A 313 1.81 6.97 17.04
CA ASP A 313 2.98 7.73 16.60
C ASP A 313 4.30 7.20 17.17
N ILE A 314 4.26 6.50 18.31
CA ILE A 314 5.45 5.90 18.91
C ILE A 314 5.98 4.73 18.05
N ASN A 315 5.11 3.92 17.43
CA ASN A 315 5.57 2.86 16.51
C ASN A 315 6.07 3.42 15.17
N LYS A 316 5.60 4.61 14.77
CA LYS A 316 6.07 5.32 13.58
C LYS A 316 7.29 6.20 13.85
N PHE A 317 7.66 6.39 15.12
CA PHE A 317 8.69 7.34 15.56
C PHE A 317 10.03 7.15 14.84
N LEU A 318 10.45 5.90 14.64
CA LEU A 318 11.72 5.60 13.98
C LEU A 318 11.77 6.10 12.53
N TRP A 319 10.63 6.13 11.83
CA TRP A 319 10.53 6.75 10.51
C TRP A 319 10.68 8.28 10.60
N MET A 320 10.14 8.90 11.64
CA MET A 320 10.33 10.33 11.89
C MET A 320 11.79 10.67 12.12
N VAL A 321 12.52 9.83 12.85
CA VAL A 321 13.97 9.94 13.09
C VAL A 321 14.75 9.81 11.78
N ARG A 322 14.49 8.77 10.98
CA ARG A 322 15.16 8.55 9.68
C ARG A 322 14.94 9.70 8.71
N ILE A 323 13.70 10.17 8.56
CA ILE A 323 13.36 11.29 7.68
C ILE A 323 13.91 12.60 8.23
N GLY A 324 13.84 12.81 9.55
CA GLY A 324 14.40 13.98 10.23
C GLY A 324 15.91 14.10 10.04
N GLY A 325 16.65 12.99 10.13
CA GLY A 325 18.10 12.92 9.95
C GLY A 325 18.58 12.96 8.49
N SER A 326 17.69 12.80 7.51
CA SER A 326 18.06 12.75 6.09
C SER A 326 18.53 14.09 5.49
N THR A 327 18.21 15.22 6.14
CA THR A 327 18.56 16.56 5.65
C THR A 327 19.74 17.17 6.41
N GLU A 328 20.40 18.16 5.80
CA GLU A 328 21.58 18.79 6.38
C GLU A 328 21.34 19.41 7.77
N LYS A 329 20.19 20.06 7.97
CA LYS A 329 19.79 20.62 9.27
C LYS A 329 19.56 19.56 10.35
N GLY A 330 19.28 18.32 9.95
CA GLY A 330 18.98 17.19 10.82
C GLY A 330 20.16 16.26 11.07
N LYS A 331 21.37 16.57 10.57
CA LYS A 331 22.58 15.73 10.74
C LYS A 331 22.88 15.34 12.19
N SER A 332 22.41 16.12 13.18
CA SER A 332 22.55 15.80 14.60
C SER A 332 21.61 14.70 15.11
N ILE A 333 20.66 14.24 14.29
CA ILE A 333 19.70 13.18 14.63
C ILE A 333 20.17 11.89 13.98
N THR A 334 20.68 10.98 14.79
CA THR A 334 21.11 9.64 14.39
C THR A 334 20.16 8.59 14.94
N GLU A 335 19.84 7.58 14.13
CA GLU A 335 18.89 6.53 14.53
C GLU A 335 19.42 5.69 15.71
N TRP A 336 20.71 5.40 15.71
CA TRP A 336 21.39 4.60 16.74
C TRP A 336 21.26 5.18 18.15
N ASP A 337 21.12 6.50 18.27
CA ASP A 337 21.01 7.20 19.55
C ASP A 337 19.71 6.90 20.29
N TYR A 338 18.67 6.40 19.59
CA TYR A 338 17.38 6.05 20.20
C TYR A 338 17.29 4.58 20.63
N TYR A 339 18.28 3.76 20.31
CA TYR A 339 18.38 2.39 20.81
C TYR A 339 19.16 2.35 22.11
N ASN A 340 18.91 1.33 22.93
CA ASN A 340 19.74 1.07 24.10
C ASN A 340 21.09 0.46 23.69
N SER A 341 21.99 0.23 24.66
CA SER A 341 23.31 -0.37 24.42
C SER A 341 23.26 -1.79 23.81
N ALA A 342 22.13 -2.47 23.91
CA ALA A 342 21.90 -3.79 23.31
C ALA A 342 21.33 -3.72 21.88
N GLY A 343 21.01 -2.52 21.37
CA GLY A 343 20.40 -2.31 20.06
C GLY A 343 18.88 -2.51 20.04
N GLU A 344 18.22 -2.55 21.20
CA GLU A 344 16.76 -2.68 21.32
C GLU A 344 16.09 -1.32 21.45
N PHE A 345 14.93 -1.15 20.78
CA PHE A 345 14.09 0.05 20.92
C PHE A 345 13.08 -0.18 22.06
N ARG A 346 13.34 0.42 23.23
CA ARG A 346 12.54 0.22 24.44
C ARG A 346 12.09 1.56 25.04
N VAL A 347 10.90 1.56 25.62
CA VAL A 347 10.26 2.73 26.28
C VAL A 347 10.30 2.66 27.80
N ASP A 348 10.89 1.59 28.34
CA ASP A 348 11.08 1.34 29.76
C ASP A 348 12.33 2.04 30.30
N LYS A 349 12.72 1.71 31.54
CA LYS A 349 13.89 2.30 32.21
C LYS A 349 15.21 1.97 31.50
N ASP A 350 15.24 0.91 30.70
CA ASP A 350 16.40 0.49 29.92
C ASP A 350 16.42 1.15 28.52
N GLY A 351 15.45 2.01 28.22
CA GLY A 351 15.41 2.82 27.01
C GLY A 351 16.53 3.88 26.97
N SER A 352 16.86 4.32 25.76
CA SER A 352 17.88 5.37 25.59
C SER A 352 17.49 6.65 26.34
N PRO A 353 18.42 7.32 27.03
CA PRO A 353 18.14 8.61 27.68
C PRO A 353 17.75 9.69 26.65
N ILE A 354 18.16 9.56 25.39
CA ILE A 354 17.76 10.49 24.32
C ILE A 354 16.29 10.27 23.95
N LEU A 355 15.85 9.01 23.86
CA LEU A 355 14.46 8.66 23.61
C LEU A 355 13.55 9.13 24.76
N LEU A 356 13.93 8.84 26.01
CA LEU A 356 13.13 9.21 27.20
C LEU A 356 13.00 10.74 27.38
N ASN A 357 13.89 11.53 26.75
CA ASN A 357 13.87 13.00 26.79
C ASN A 357 13.39 13.65 25.49
N CYS A 358 13.05 12.87 24.45
CA CYS A 358 12.60 13.42 23.18
C CYS A 358 11.19 14.03 23.31
N LEU A 359 10.88 14.99 22.45
CA LEU A 359 9.58 15.68 22.49
C LEU A 359 8.42 14.69 22.30
N MET A 360 8.53 13.76 21.34
CA MET A 360 7.48 12.77 21.09
C MET A 360 7.18 11.90 22.32
N TYR A 361 8.22 11.38 22.99
CA TYR A 361 8.04 10.58 24.21
C TYR A 361 7.32 11.38 25.29
N LYS A 362 7.77 12.62 25.52
CA LYS A 362 7.14 13.51 26.50
C LYS A 362 5.69 13.83 26.15
N MET A 363 5.36 14.11 24.89
CA MET A 363 4.00 14.41 24.46
C MET A 363 3.07 13.18 24.57
N CYS A 364 3.53 11.99 24.23
CA CYS A 364 2.67 10.80 24.32
C CYS A 364 2.44 10.36 25.77
N TYR A 365 3.48 10.35 26.60
CA TYR A 365 3.43 9.79 27.96
C TYR A 365 3.17 10.82 29.08
N TYR A 366 2.86 12.09 28.74
CA TYR A 366 2.57 13.11 29.76
C TYR A 366 1.44 12.65 30.70
N ARG A 367 1.71 12.63 32.01
CA ARG A 367 0.81 12.15 33.09
C ARG A 367 0.36 10.69 32.99
N PHE A 368 0.91 9.91 32.06
CA PHE A 368 0.55 8.49 31.88
C PHE A 368 1.08 7.60 33.01
N GLY A 369 2.16 7.99 33.70
CA GLY A 369 2.76 7.22 34.80
C GLY A 369 1.84 6.95 36.00
N GLN A 370 0.77 7.74 36.13
CA GLN A 370 -0.22 7.65 37.21
C GLN A 370 -1.46 6.83 36.82
N VAL A 371 -1.61 6.47 35.54
CA VAL A 371 -2.79 5.76 35.03
C VAL A 371 -2.58 4.25 35.16
N PHE A 372 -3.61 3.56 35.64
CA PHE A 372 -3.68 2.10 35.64
C PHE A 372 -4.40 1.62 34.38
N THR A 373 -3.68 0.91 33.51
CA THR A 373 -4.20 0.46 32.21
C THR A 373 -4.72 -0.97 32.23
N GLU A 374 -4.15 -1.84 33.07
CA GLU A 374 -4.50 -3.25 33.17
C GLU A 374 -4.47 -3.75 34.62
N GLY A 375 -5.43 -4.59 34.98
CA GLY A 375 -5.49 -5.20 36.31
C GLY A 375 -4.29 -6.11 36.56
N GLY A 376 -3.57 -5.90 37.66
CA GLY A 376 -2.39 -6.69 38.03
C GLY A 376 -1.07 -6.21 37.41
N LYS A 377 -1.07 -5.10 36.67
CA LYS A 377 0.13 -4.44 36.14
C LYS A 377 0.47 -3.18 36.94
N PRO A 378 1.74 -2.72 36.93
CA PRO A 378 2.12 -1.46 37.56
C PRO A 378 1.45 -0.25 36.87
N SER A 379 1.41 0.90 37.54
CA SER A 379 0.95 2.16 36.93
C SER A 379 1.87 2.59 35.79
N GLY A 380 1.31 3.22 34.75
CA GLY A 380 2.06 3.62 33.55
C GLY A 380 2.48 2.45 32.68
N TYR A 381 1.65 1.41 32.59
CA TYR A 381 1.89 0.25 31.73
C TYR A 381 1.34 0.49 30.32
N ASP A 382 2.20 0.47 29.30
CA ASP A 382 1.80 0.62 27.90
C ASP A 382 1.35 -0.74 27.33
N ARG A 383 0.08 -0.84 26.91
CA ARG A 383 -0.53 -2.08 26.38
C ARG A 383 -0.06 -2.45 24.99
N VAL A 384 0.47 -1.51 24.20
CA VAL A 384 0.97 -1.78 22.85
C VAL A 384 2.37 -2.40 22.91
N ARG A 385 3.24 -1.86 23.77
CA ARG A 385 4.62 -2.35 23.95
C ARG A 385 4.75 -3.42 25.02
N ASN A 386 3.72 -3.61 25.85
CA ASN A 386 3.73 -4.53 27.00
C ASN A 386 4.83 -4.22 28.02
N MET A 387 5.14 -2.93 28.22
CA MET A 387 6.24 -2.45 29.08
C MET A 387 5.77 -1.35 30.04
N GLU A 388 6.41 -1.27 31.21
CA GLU A 388 6.27 -0.13 32.13
C GLU A 388 7.13 1.03 31.64
N ILE A 389 6.60 2.24 31.60
CA ILE A 389 7.34 3.41 31.12
C ILE A 389 8.56 3.72 32.00
N GLY A 390 9.67 4.13 31.36
CA GLY A 390 10.90 4.49 32.04
C GLY A 390 10.79 5.74 32.90
N ASN A 391 10.24 6.81 32.33
CA ASN A 391 10.07 8.09 33.03
C ASN A 391 8.59 8.34 33.33
N LYS A 392 8.23 8.32 34.61
CA LYS A 392 6.83 8.44 35.06
C LYS A 392 6.39 9.88 35.31
N ASP A 393 7.31 10.71 35.79
CA ASP A 393 7.02 12.06 36.25
C ASP A 393 7.94 13.06 35.54
N PHE A 394 7.37 13.82 34.61
CA PHE A 394 8.05 14.91 33.93
C PHE A 394 7.05 16.01 33.58
N GLU A 395 7.56 17.23 33.46
CA GLU A 395 6.76 18.40 33.07
C GLU A 395 7.10 18.87 31.65
N LEU A 396 6.12 19.47 30.98
CA LEU A 396 6.27 20.14 29.71
C LEU A 396 6.45 21.64 29.95
N ASN A 397 7.65 22.13 29.67
CA ASN A 397 8.02 23.53 29.89
C ASN A 397 7.45 24.44 28.80
N THR A 398 7.53 23.99 27.55
CA THR A 398 7.22 24.76 26.32
C THR A 398 5.85 24.44 25.73
N LEU A 399 5.24 23.34 26.15
CA LEU A 399 3.92 22.90 25.73
C LEU A 399 2.96 22.88 26.93
N GLU A 400 1.69 23.13 26.66
CA GLU A 400 0.58 22.89 27.59
C GLU A 400 -0.40 21.88 27.00
N GLU A 401 -0.91 20.96 27.82
CA GLU A 401 -1.96 20.02 27.39
C GLU A 401 -3.26 20.80 27.19
N ALA A 402 -3.75 20.82 25.95
CA ALA A 402 -4.95 21.57 25.59
C ALA A 402 -6.19 20.68 25.56
N TYR A 403 -6.04 19.44 25.06
CA TYR A 403 -7.12 18.45 25.03
C TYR A 403 -6.55 17.03 24.96
N THR A 404 -7.19 16.10 25.67
CA THR A 404 -6.93 14.66 25.56
C THR A 404 -8.28 13.96 25.50
N THR A 405 -8.44 13.08 24.52
CA THR A 405 -9.67 12.30 24.27
C THR A 405 -10.00 11.32 25.40
N GLU A 406 -11.25 10.84 25.45
CA GLU A 406 -11.74 9.93 26.49
C GLU A 406 -10.81 8.73 26.73
N HIS A 407 -10.38 8.07 25.64
CA HIS A 407 -9.50 6.89 25.72
C HIS A 407 -8.02 7.23 25.48
N TRP A 408 -7.64 8.50 25.59
CA TRP A 408 -6.27 8.99 25.43
C TRP A 408 -5.65 8.67 24.06
N LEU A 409 -6.48 8.46 23.03
CA LEU A 409 -6.03 8.04 21.71
C LEU A 409 -5.43 9.19 20.91
N VAL A 410 -6.06 10.37 20.98
CA VAL A 410 -5.55 11.61 20.41
C VAL A 410 -5.28 12.61 21.53
N ARG A 411 -4.10 13.23 21.47
CA ARG A 411 -3.67 14.27 22.41
C ARG A 411 -3.28 15.53 21.65
N ILE A 412 -3.78 16.67 22.11
CA ILE A 412 -3.55 17.97 21.51
C ILE A 412 -2.85 18.85 22.55
N TYR A 413 -1.67 19.33 22.17
CA TYR A 413 -0.87 20.25 22.94
C TYR A 413 -0.90 21.63 22.31
N LYS A 414 -0.89 22.69 23.12
CA LYS A 414 -0.73 24.07 22.67
C LYS A 414 0.69 24.53 22.95
N VAL A 415 1.29 25.20 21.97
CA VAL A 415 2.62 25.79 22.08
C VAL A 415 2.52 27.06 22.91
N LYS A 416 3.28 27.14 24.02
CA LYS A 416 3.29 28.32 24.88
C LYS A 416 3.97 29.49 24.18
N ASP A 417 3.65 30.70 24.64
CA ASP A 417 4.35 31.90 24.23
C ASP A 417 5.70 32.05 24.94
N LEU A 418 6.55 32.94 24.41
CA LEU A 418 7.83 33.25 25.05
C LEU A 418 7.60 33.73 26.47
N ARG A 419 8.44 33.22 27.39
CA ARG A 419 8.36 33.56 28.81
C ARG A 419 8.47 35.07 28.96
N ASN A 420 7.39 35.70 29.44
CA ASN A 420 7.39 37.12 29.74
C ASN A 420 8.32 37.35 30.93
N ARG A 421 9.35 38.19 30.79
CA ARG A 421 10.42 38.35 31.80
C ARG A 421 9.96 39.07 33.09
N GLY A 422 8.66 39.25 33.29
CA GLY A 422 8.06 40.06 34.36
C GLY A 422 6.84 39.45 35.04
N ALA A 423 6.68 38.12 35.03
CA ALA A 423 5.65 37.40 35.80
C ALA A 423 6.28 36.28 36.63
#